data_AF-A0A6P0T533-F1
#
_entry.id   AF-A0A6P0T533-F1
#
_cell.length_a   1.000
_cell.length_b   1.000
_cell.length_c   1.000
_cell.angle_alpha   90.00
_cell.angle_beta   90.00
_cell.angle_gamma   90.00
#
_symmetry.space_group_name_H-M   'P 1'
#
loop_
_entity.id
_entity.type
_entity.pdbx_description
1 polymer ?
#
loop_
_entity_poly.entity_id
_entity_poly.type
_entity_poly.pdbx_seq_one_letter_code
_entity_poly.pdbx_strand_id
1 'polypeptide(L)' 'SRFGQLTRNAIALIEALTNQDLDRLSKAIWDFNTSEDLLNWLQEHSN' A
#
# COMPACT_ATOMS: atom_id res chain seq x y z
N SER A 1 -10.54 -9.15 -7.97
CA SER A 1 -9.31 -8.44 -7.54
C SER A 1 -9.67 -7.66 -6.29
N ARG A 2 -8.96 -7.83 -5.16
CA ARG A 2 -9.25 -7.10 -3.89
C ARG A 2 -8.99 -5.59 -4.02
N PHE A 3 -8.01 -5.23 -4.84
CA PHE A 3 -7.52 -3.86 -4.95
C PHE A 3 -8.00 -3.13 -6.21
N GLY A 4 -8.86 -3.76 -7.01
CA GLY A 4 -9.34 -3.15 -8.26
C GLY A 4 -8.20 -2.65 -9.14
N GLN A 5 -8.37 -1.48 -9.74
CA GLN A 5 -7.32 -0.76 -10.44
C GLN A 5 -6.74 0.32 -9.52
N LEU A 6 -5.43 0.28 -9.29
CA LEU A 6 -4.75 1.29 -8.49
C LEU A 6 -4.65 2.61 -9.26
N THR A 7 -4.83 3.72 -8.54
CA THR A 7 -4.61 5.06 -9.10
C THR A 7 -3.11 5.31 -9.29
N ARG A 8 -2.74 6.26 -10.15
CA ARG A 8 -1.34 6.66 -10.33
C ARG A 8 -0.69 7.12 -9.02
N ASN A 9 -1.46 7.77 -8.14
CA ASN A 9 -0.98 8.22 -6.84
C ASN A 9 -0.63 7.02 -5.92
N ALA A 10 -1.46 5.98 -5.91
CA ALA A 10 -1.18 4.77 -5.14
C ALA A 10 0.13 4.09 -5.59
N ILE A 11 0.35 4.06 -6.92
CA ILE A 11 1.58 3.50 -7.49
C ILE A 11 2.80 4.33 -7.07
N ALA A 12 2.73 5.65 -7.16
CA ALA A 12 3.82 6.54 -6.72
C ALA A 12 4.15 6.37 -5.23
N LEU A 13 3.14 6.18 -4.37
CA LEU A 13 3.36 5.90 -2.94
C LEU A 13 4.05 4.56 -2.71
N ILE A 14 3.68 3.52 -3.47
CA ILE A 14 4.35 2.20 -3.40
C ILE A 14 5.81 2.31 -3.86
N GLU A 15 6.09 3.08 -4.91
CA GLU A 15 7.44 3.30 -5.44
C GLU A 15 8.33 4.10 -4.47
N ALA A 16 7.73 4.92 -3.61
CA ALA A 16 8.45 5.70 -2.60
C ALA A 16 8.81 4.90 -1.33
N LEU A 17 8.27 3.69 -1.17
CA LEU A 17 8.51 2.85 0.01
C LEU A 17 9.97 2.41 0.10
N THR A 18 10.52 2.41 1.32
CA THR A 18 11.81 1.79 1.56
C THR A 18 11.70 0.26 1.57
N ASN A 19 12.83 -0.45 1.52
CA ASN A 19 12.85 -1.90 1.69
C ASN A 19 12.22 -2.37 3.02
N GLN A 20 12.32 -1.57 4.09
CA GLN A 20 11.69 -1.89 5.37
C GLN A 20 10.17 -1.74 5.30
N ASP A 21 9.67 -0.73 4.60
CA ASP A 21 8.23 -0.53 4.42
C ASP A 21 7.65 -1.60 3.49
N LEU A 22 8.38 -2.04 2.47
CA LEU A 22 7.96 -3.17 1.63
C LEU A 22 7.84 -4.47 2.42
N ASP A 23 8.76 -4.75 3.36
CA ASP A 23 8.64 -5.92 4.26
C ASP A 23 7.40 -5.82 5.15
N ARG A 24 7.11 -4.64 5.71
CA ARG A 24 5.91 -4.40 6.51
C ARG A 24 4.63 -4.54 5.68
N LEU A 25 4.61 -3.97 4.48
CA LEU A 25 3.50 -4.07 3.54
C LEU A 25 3.21 -5.52 3.18
N SER A 26 4.26 -6.33 2.95
CA SER A 26 4.10 -7.76 2.61
C SER A 26 3.35 -8.56 3.68
N LYS A 27 3.39 -8.11 4.94
CA LYS A 27 2.67 -8.72 6.07
C LYS A 27 1.26 -8.14 6.20
N ALA A 28 1.14 -6.81 6.17
CA ALA A 28 -0.13 -6.11 6.35
C ALA A 28 -1.12 -6.37 5.20
N ILE A 29 -0.65 -6.56 3.97
CA ILE A 29 -1.51 -6.73 2.78
C ILE A 29 -2.45 -7.94 2.86
N TRP A 30 -2.12 -8.93 3.69
CA TRP A 30 -2.98 -10.10 3.93
C TRP A 30 -4.27 -9.74 4.66
N ASP A 31 -4.24 -8.71 5.51
CA ASP A 31 -5.37 -8.23 6.30
C ASP A 31 -6.24 -7.21 5.52
N PHE A 32 -5.78 -6.74 4.36
CA PHE A 32 -6.51 -5.76 3.56
C PHE A 32 -7.66 -6.40 2.78
N ASN A 33 -8.83 -5.77 2.88
CA ASN A 33 -10.05 -6.20 2.19
C ASN A 33 -10.35 -5.35 0.96
N THR A 34 -9.86 -4.11 0.93
CA THR A 34 -10.17 -3.12 -0.10
C THR A 34 -8.91 -2.37 -0.57
N SER A 35 -9.03 -1.65 -1.68
CA SER A 35 -8.02 -0.67 -2.10
C SER A 35 -7.87 0.50 -1.13
N GLU A 36 -8.90 0.80 -0.33
CA GLU A 36 -8.86 1.89 0.66
C GLU A 36 -7.95 1.51 1.84
N ASP A 37 -7.98 0.25 2.29
CA ASP A 37 -7.07 -0.25 3.32
C ASP A 37 -5.60 -0.08 2.89
N LEU A 38 -5.30 -0.43 1.64
CA LEU A 38 -3.97 -0.22 1.06
C LEU A 38 -3.59 1.25 0.99
N LEU A 39 -4.50 2.13 0.55
CA LEU A 39 -4.25 3.57 0.45
C LEU A 39 -4.00 4.20 1.82
N ASN A 40 -4.81 3.84 2.83
CA ASN A 40 -4.66 4.32 4.19
C ASN A 40 -3.30 3.88 4.76
N TRP A 41 -2.94 2.61 4.59
CA TRP A 41 -1.64 2.10 5.03
C TRP A 41 -0.47 2.82 4.35
N LEU A 42 -0.56 3.07 3.04
CA LEU A 42 0.46 3.81 2.29
C LEU A 42 0.58 5.26 2.77
N GLN A 43 -0.53 5.91 3.14
CA GLN A 43 -0.50 7.27 3.67
C GLN A 43 0.08 7.36 5.09
N GLU A 44 -0.16 6.36 5.93
CA GLU A 44 0.37 6.29 7.31
C GLU A 44 1.89 6.00 7.35
N HIS A 45 2.44 5.42 6.28
CA HIS A 45 3.83 4.97 6.23
C HIS A 45 4.68 5.59 5.13
N SER A 46 4.08 6.40 4.24
CA SER A 46 4.82 7.29 3.37
C SER A 46 5.15 8.56 4.14
N ASN A 47 6.39 8.63 4.65
CA ASN A 47 6.92 9.76 5.41
C ASN A 47 7.48 10.85 4.49
#